data_AF-A0A6M0KXS2-F1
#
_entry.id   AF-A0A6M0KXS2-F1
#
_cell.length_a   1.000
_cell.length_b   1.000
_cell.length_c   1.000
_cell.angle_alpha   90.00
_cell.angle_beta   90.00
_cell.angle_gamma   90.00
#
_symmetry.space_group_name_H-M   'P 1'
#
loop_
_entity.id
_entity.type
_entity.pdbx_description
1 polymer ?
#
loop_
_entity_poly.entity_id
_entity_poly.type
_entity_poly.pdbx_seq_one_letter_code
_entity_poly.pdbx_strand_id
1 'polypeptide(L)' 'MRKLALISLLSSISLFAEQVKQIDESMPWMIPWLISSLLVIGLLFWSFYKAMKTKNPKYGYVILLAMLLLVGLMFV' A
#
# COMPACT_ATOMS: atom_id res chain seq x y z
N MET A 1 -30.59 -3.92 32.56
CA MET A 1 -30.51 -4.10 31.08
C MET A 1 -29.36 -3.36 30.40
N ARG A 2 -28.90 -2.17 30.85
CA ARG A 2 -27.73 -1.48 30.26
C ARG A 2 -26.40 -2.28 30.27
N LYS A 3 -26.16 -3.09 31.32
CA LYS A 3 -24.91 -3.87 31.46
C LYS A 3 -24.76 -4.99 30.41
N LEU A 4 -25.87 -5.62 29.99
CA LEU A 4 -25.85 -6.68 28.98
C LEU A 4 -25.54 -6.15 27.58
N ALA A 5 -26.02 -4.94 27.26
CA ALA A 5 -25.70 -4.27 25.99
C ALA A 5 -24.21 -3.91 25.88
N LEU A 6 -23.59 -3.48 26.99
CA LEU A 6 -22.14 -3.19 27.03
C LEU A 6 -21.29 -4.45 26.85
N ILE A 7 -21.68 -5.58 27.46
CA ILE A 7 -20.99 -6.87 27.28
C ILE A 7 -21.13 -7.39 25.85
N SER A 8 -22.32 -7.24 25.25
CA SER A 8 -22.57 -7.58 23.84
C SER A 8 -21.74 -6.72 22.88
N LEU A 9 -21.62 -5.40 23.15
CA LEU A 9 -20.75 -4.49 22.39
C LEU A 9 -19.26 -4.80 22.55
N LEU A 10 -18.80 -5.13 23.76
CA LEU A 10 -17.40 -5.51 24.00
C LEU A 10 -17.05 -6.85 23.34
N SER A 11 -17.99 -7.80 23.36
CA SER A 11 -17.88 -9.09 22.67
C SER A 11 -17.76 -8.92 21.15
N SER A 12 -18.61 -8.08 20.55
CA SER A 12 -18.54 -7.82 19.10
C SER A 12 -17.27 -7.07 18.71
N ILE A 13 -16.79 -6.13 19.52
CA ILE A 13 -15.50 -5.45 19.30
C ILE A 13 -14.33 -6.45 19.41
N SER A 14 -14.36 -7.38 20.36
CA SER A 14 -13.34 -8.42 20.52
C SER A 14 -13.29 -9.35 19.30
N LEU A 15 -14.44 -9.77 18.77
CA LEU A 15 -14.52 -10.60 17.56
C LEU A 15 -14.01 -9.87 16.32
N PHE A 16 -14.27 -8.57 16.20
CA PHE A 16 -13.71 -7.75 15.13
C PHE A 16 -12.19 -7.58 15.26
N ALA A 17 -11.67 -7.37 16.48
CA ALA A 17 -10.24 -7.24 16.70
C ALA A 17 -9.49 -8.54 16.39
N GLU A 18 -10.07 -9.69 16.71
CA GLU A 18 -9.50 -11.00 16.41
C GLU A 18 -9.48 -11.27 14.90
N GLN A 19 -10.54 -10.91 14.17
CA GLN A 19 -10.58 -10.97 12.70
C GLN A 19 -9.54 -10.06 12.04
N VAL A 20 -9.38 -8.81 12.52
CA VAL A 20 -8.37 -7.89 12.00
C VAL A 20 -6.96 -8.45 12.23
N LYS A 21 -6.71 -9.05 13.39
CA LYS A 21 -5.42 -9.67 13.73
C LYS A 21 -5.12 -10.90 12.86
N GLN A 22 -6.14 -11.69 12.54
CA GLN A 22 -6.02 -12.87 11.68
C GLN A 22 -5.78 -12.50 10.20
N ILE A 23 -6.32 -11.36 9.75
CA ILE A 23 -6.04 -10.79 8.42
C ILE A 23 -4.59 -10.32 8.33
N ASP A 24 -4.10 -9.63 9.37
CA ASP A 24 -2.72 -9.11 9.44
C ASP A 24 -1.67 -10.23 9.39
N GLU A 25 -1.92 -11.38 10.02
CA GLU A 25 -1.01 -12.55 9.99
C GLU A 25 -1.03 -13.31 8.65
N SER A 26 -2.16 -13.27 7.91
CA SER A 26 -2.29 -14.03 6.66
C SER A 26 -1.65 -13.33 5.44
N MET A 27 -1.46 -12.02 5.50
CA MET A 27 -0.88 -11.22 4.41
C MET A 27 0.11 -10.15 4.91
N PRO A 28 1.18 -10.53 5.62
CA PRO A 28 2.15 -9.58 6.18
C PRO A 28 2.91 -8.79 5.09
N TRP A 29 2.91 -9.27 3.86
CA TRP A 29 3.52 -8.63 2.69
C TRP A 29 2.63 -7.54 2.07
N MET A 30 1.33 -7.49 2.38
CA MET A 30 0.38 -6.56 1.75
C MET A 30 0.67 -5.09 2.10
N ILE A 31 0.98 -4.79 3.37
CA ILE A 31 1.29 -3.42 3.79
C ILE A 31 2.59 -2.91 3.15
N PRO A 32 3.73 -3.66 3.23
CA PRO A 32 4.94 -3.30 2.50
C PRO A 32 4.71 -3.14 1.00
N TRP A 33 3.96 -4.06 0.37
CA TRP A 33 3.64 -4.03 -1.05
C TRP A 33 2.83 -2.78 -1.44
N LEU A 34 1.83 -2.41 -0.64
CA LEU A 34 1.02 -1.21 -0.86
C LEU A 34 1.88 0.07 -0.74
N ILE A 35 2.74 0.14 0.28
CA ILE A 35 3.64 1.29 0.46
C ILE A 35 4.64 1.38 -0.70
N SER A 36 5.24 0.26 -1.09
CA SER A 36 6.18 0.22 -2.22
C SER A 36 5.50 0.62 -3.53
N SER A 37 4.29 0.13 -3.82
CA SER A 37 3.56 0.52 -5.03
C SER A 37 3.24 2.01 -5.06
N LEU A 38 2.79 2.60 -3.95
CA LEU A 38 2.56 4.04 -3.83
C LEU A 38 3.82 4.87 -4.09
N LEU A 39 4.96 4.46 -3.54
CA LEU A 39 6.24 5.14 -3.76
C LEU A 39 6.68 5.08 -5.22
N VAL A 40 6.56 3.91 -5.86
CA VAL A 40 6.97 3.75 -7.26
C VAL A 40 6.06 4.54 -8.20
N ILE A 41 4.74 4.54 -7.96
CA ILE A 41 3.79 5.36 -8.70
C ILE A 41 4.12 6.85 -8.55
N GLY A 42 4.40 7.30 -7.32
CA GLY A 42 4.80 8.69 -7.06
C GLY A 42 6.08 9.08 -7.82
N LEU A 43 7.08 8.21 -7.83
CA LEU A 43 8.33 8.40 -8.56
C LEU A 43 8.10 8.45 -10.08
N LEU A 44 7.19 7.63 -10.60
CA LEU A 44 6.79 7.60 -12.00
C LEU A 44 6.14 8.93 -12.41
N PHE A 45 5.15 9.41 -11.66
CA PHE A 45 4.52 10.73 -11.89
C PHE A 45 5.52 11.89 -11.81
N TRP A 46 6.38 11.89 -10.79
CA TRP A 46 7.41 12.92 -10.64
C TRP A 46 8.36 12.95 -11.84
N SER A 47 8.76 11.78 -12.32
CA SER A 47 9.67 11.64 -13.46
C SER A 47 9.01 12.09 -14.76
N PHE A 48 7.74 11.73 -15.00
CA PHE A 48 6.97 12.26 -16.14
C PHE A 48 6.82 13.77 -16.10
N TYR A 49 6.45 14.33 -14.95
CA TYR A 49 6.34 15.77 -14.76
C TYR A 49 7.66 16.48 -15.08
N LYS A 50 8.78 15.97 -14.55
CA LYS A 50 10.11 16.51 -14.82
C LYS A 50 10.54 16.33 -16.26
N ALA A 51 10.27 15.18 -16.88
CA ALA A 51 10.58 14.92 -18.28
C ALA A 51 9.88 15.92 -19.21
N MET A 52 8.59 16.18 -18.98
CA MET A 52 7.83 17.17 -19.75
C MET A 52 8.36 18.59 -19.56
N LYS A 53 8.65 18.98 -18.31
CA LYS A 53 9.10 20.35 -17.99
C LYS A 53 10.51 20.65 -18.47
N THR A 54 11.43 19.69 -18.37
CA THR A 54 12.86 19.91 -18.60
C THR A 54 13.37 19.37 -19.93
N LYS A 55 12.59 18.51 -20.60
CA LYS A 55 12.98 17.76 -21.81
C LYS A 55 14.30 17.00 -21.66
N ASN A 56 14.71 16.70 -20.43
CA ASN A 56 15.97 16.03 -20.16
C ASN A 56 15.80 14.51 -20.25
N PRO A 57 16.58 13.80 -21.07
CA PRO A 57 16.47 12.35 -21.25
C PRO A 57 16.76 11.56 -19.97
N LYS A 58 17.44 12.16 -18.99
CA LYS A 58 17.72 11.51 -17.69
C LYS A 58 16.46 11.03 -16.99
N TYR A 59 15.36 11.78 -17.10
CA TYR A 59 14.08 11.40 -16.50
C TYR A 59 13.42 10.21 -17.22
N GLY A 60 13.77 9.95 -18.49
CA GLY A 60 13.37 8.73 -19.20
C GLY A 60 13.94 7.47 -18.58
N TYR A 61 15.22 7.49 -18.14
CA TYR A 61 15.81 6.36 -17.41
C TYR A 61 15.13 6.13 -16.06
N VAL A 62 14.71 7.20 -15.37
CA VAL A 62 13.99 7.08 -14.10
C VAL A 62 12.58 6.51 -14.31
N ILE A 63 11.89 6.88 -15.40
CA ILE A 63 10.60 6.27 -15.79
C ILE A 63 10.79 4.77 -16.06
N LEU A 64 11.83 4.39 -16.81
CA LEU A 64 12.12 2.99 -17.13
C LEU A 64 12.44 2.17 -15.86
N LEU A 65 13.21 2.75 -14.93
CA LEU A 65 13.47 2.17 -13.62
C LEU A 65 12.17 1.98 -12.82
N ALA A 66 11.29 2.98 -12.79
CA ALA A 66 10.01 2.90 -12.11
C ALA A 66 9.09 1.82 -12.70
N MET A 67 9.10 1.67 -14.03
CA MET A 67 8.39 0.58 -14.70
C MET A 67 8.95 -0.80 -14.32
N LEU A 68 10.27 -0.96 -14.27
CA LEU A 68 10.89 -2.21 -13.83
C LEU A 68 10.53 -2.54 -12.37
N LEU A 69 10.50 -1.54 -11.48
CA LEU A 69 10.10 -1.72 -10.09
C LEU A 69 8.61 -2.09 -9.96
N LEU A 70 7.73 -1.49 -10.77
CA LEU A 70 6.31 -1.89 -10.80
C LEU A 70 6.14 -3.33 -11.25
N VAL A 71 6.83 -3.72 -12.34
CA VAL A 71 6.80 -5.10 -12.83
C VAL A 71 7.33 -6.05 -11.77
N GLY A 72 8.45 -5.71 -11.11
CA GLY A 72 9.00 -6.50 -10.00
C GLY A 72 8.01 -6.68 -8.84
N LEU A 73 7.29 -5.61 -8.46
CA LEU A 73 6.25 -5.67 -7.43
C LEU A 73 5.06 -6.56 -7.81
N MET A 74 4.82 -6.85 -9.09
CA MET A 74 3.73 -7.78 -9.49
C MET A 74 4.06 -9.25 -9.20
N PHE A 75 5.31 -9.58 -8.92
CA PHE A 75 5.77 -10.95 -8.65
C PHE A 75 6.15 -11.18 -7.18
N VAL A 76 5.91 -10.20 -6.31
CA VAL A 76 6.08 -10.26 -4.85
C VAL A 76 4.71 -10.45 -4.21
#